data_AF-A0A941SFI9-F1
#
_entry.id   AF-A0A941SFI9-F1
#
_cell.length_a   1.000
_cell.length_b   1.000
_cell.length_c   1.000
_cell.angle_alpha   90.00
_cell.angle_beta   90.00
_cell.angle_gamma   90.00
#
_symmetry.space_group_name_H-M   'P 1'
#
loop_
_entity.id
_entity.type
_entity.pdbx_description
1 polymer ?
#
loop_
_entity_poly.entity_id
_entity_poly.type
_entity_poly.pdbx_seq_one_letter_code
_entity_poly.pdbx_strand_id
1 'polypeptide(L)'
;PVTHIDFTLPYSQQARALLLQAASAADEAVFDGGVYAATQGPRLETAAEVNRLERDGADMVGMTGMPETALARELGLSYATLAAVANHAAGRGSNVNAIPLKEIYVVLEQAMVRVRNILEHVAGCDGH
;
A
#
# COMPACT_ATOMS: atom_id res chain seq x y z
N PRO A 1 13.73 29.32 -6.04
CA PRO A 1 13.92 28.87 -4.64
C PRO A 1 13.55 27.38 -4.54
N VAL A 2 14.38 26.56 -3.89
CA VAL A 2 14.04 25.16 -3.60
C VAL A 2 13.18 25.15 -2.34
N THR A 3 11.97 24.59 -2.43
CA THR A 3 11.08 24.41 -1.29
C THR A 3 11.27 22.99 -0.76
N HIS A 4 11.65 22.87 0.51
CA HIS A 4 11.73 21.57 1.18
C HIS A 4 10.43 21.31 1.92
N ILE A 5 9.85 20.11 1.75
CA ILE A 5 8.71 19.63 2.51
C ILE A 5 9.17 18.68 3.62
N ASP A 6 8.48 18.71 4.77
CA ASP A 6 8.66 17.69 5.80
C ASP A 6 7.92 16.40 5.39
N PHE A 7 8.70 15.33 5.27
CA PHE A 7 8.28 14.00 4.85
C PHE A 7 8.43 12.94 5.96
N THR A 8 8.61 13.36 7.22
CA THR A 8 8.78 12.45 8.36
C THR A 8 7.56 11.54 8.57
N LEU A 9 6.35 12.12 8.45
CA LEU A 9 5.07 11.41 8.51
C LEU A 9 4.21 11.87 7.32
N PRO A 10 4.40 11.25 6.14
CA PRO A 10 3.82 11.77 4.91
C PRO A 10 2.36 11.35 4.69
N TYR A 11 1.88 10.38 5.47
CA TYR A 11 0.49 9.93 5.43
C TYR A 11 -0.35 10.65 6.49
N SER A 12 -1.53 11.12 6.09
CA SER A 12 -2.49 11.80 6.94
C SER A 12 -3.09 10.83 7.95
N GLN A 13 -2.93 11.15 9.24
CA GLN A 13 -3.54 10.39 10.33
C GLN A 13 -5.07 10.39 10.24
N GLN A 14 -5.67 11.49 9.78
CA GLN A 14 -7.12 11.59 9.60
C GLN A 14 -7.60 10.66 8.47
N ALA A 15 -6.95 10.70 7.31
CA ALA A 15 -7.32 9.83 6.19
C ALA A 15 -7.11 8.34 6.53
N ARG A 16 -6.03 8.01 7.26
CA ARG A 16 -5.79 6.66 7.80
C ARG A 16 -6.92 6.23 8.74
N ALA A 17 -7.34 7.10 9.67
CA ALA A 17 -8.42 6.78 10.59
C ALA A 17 -9.76 6.53 9.87
N LEU A 18 -10.07 7.33 8.85
CA LEU A 18 -11.26 7.13 8.01
C LEU A 18 -11.23 5.76 7.31
N LEU A 19 -10.08 5.38 6.72
CA LEU A 19 -9.94 4.06 6.08
C LEU A 19 -10.11 2.90 7.07
N LEU A 20 -9.57 3.02 8.29
CA LEU A 20 -9.72 1.97 9.31
C LEU A 20 -11.16 1.84 9.81
N GLN A 21 -11.84 2.97 10.01
CA GLN A 21 -13.26 2.97 10.39
C GLN A 21 -14.12 2.36 9.30
N ALA A 22 -13.88 2.73 8.04
CA ALA A 22 -14.59 2.18 6.89
C ALA A 22 -14.33 0.68 6.72
N ALA A 23 -13.09 0.21 6.93
CA ALA A 23 -12.76 -1.21 6.92
C ALA A 23 -13.50 -1.98 8.02
N SER A 24 -13.57 -1.43 9.23
CA SER A 24 -14.35 -2.01 10.32
C SER A 24 -15.86 -2.05 10.02
N ALA A 25 -16.40 -1.01 9.36
CA ALA A 25 -17.82 -0.96 9.00
C ALA A 25 -18.18 -1.94 7.88
N ALA A 26 -17.25 -2.16 6.94
CA ALA A 26 -17.37 -3.12 5.86
C ALA A 26 -17.12 -4.59 6.28
N ASP A 27 -16.77 -4.84 7.55
CA ASP A 27 -16.32 -6.15 8.06
C ASP A 27 -15.11 -6.72 7.28
N GLU A 28 -14.21 -5.84 6.85
CA GLU A 28 -13.03 -6.18 6.07
C GLU A 28 -11.76 -6.15 6.93
N ALA A 29 -11.08 -7.29 7.04
CA ALA A 29 -9.83 -7.38 7.79
C ALA A 29 -8.68 -6.64 7.09
N VAL A 30 -8.04 -5.70 7.78
CA VAL A 30 -6.89 -4.92 7.28
C VAL A 30 -5.74 -4.94 8.28
N PHE A 31 -4.52 -4.82 7.76
CA PHE A 31 -3.34 -4.57 8.60
C PHE A 31 -3.19 -3.06 8.80
N ASP A 32 -3.06 -2.64 10.07
CA ASP A 32 -2.94 -1.23 10.39
C ASP A 32 -1.48 -0.75 10.40
N GLY A 33 -1.07 -0.18 9.26
CA GLY A 33 0.28 0.37 9.08
C GLY A 33 1.29 -0.64 8.55
N GLY A 34 2.52 -0.15 8.41
CA GLY A 34 3.66 -0.87 7.85
C GLY A 34 4.56 0.06 7.06
N VAL A 35 5.78 -0.38 6.78
CA VAL A 35 6.78 0.31 5.99
C VAL A 35 6.70 -0.17 4.54
N TYR A 36 6.37 0.74 3.63
CA TYR A 36 6.28 0.46 2.21
C TYR A 36 7.58 0.81 1.49
N ALA A 37 8.21 -0.18 0.87
CA ALA A 37 9.39 -0.02 0.02
C ALA A 37 8.96 0.19 -1.45
N ALA A 38 9.09 1.42 -1.94
CA ALA A 38 8.92 1.73 -3.36
C ALA A 38 10.18 1.32 -4.14
N THR A 39 10.03 0.43 -5.11
CA THR A 39 11.09 -0.02 -6.02
C THR A 39 10.76 0.35 -7.46
N GLN A 40 11.74 0.26 -8.36
CA GLN A 40 11.54 0.54 -9.78
C GLN A 40 11.04 -0.70 -10.51
N GLY A 41 9.86 -0.58 -11.12
CA GLY A 41 9.24 -1.58 -11.99
C GLY A 41 9.74 -1.54 -13.45
N PRO A 42 9.14 -2.36 -14.35
CA PRO A 42 8.01 -3.27 -14.14
C PRO A 42 8.42 -4.69 -13.69
N ARG A 43 9.73 -4.94 -13.48
CA ARG A 43 10.18 -6.24 -12.98
C ARG A 43 9.73 -6.41 -11.52
N LEU A 44 9.44 -7.65 -11.14
CA LEU A 44 9.36 -8.00 -9.73
C LEU A 44 10.75 -8.00 -9.10
N GLU A 45 10.76 -7.90 -7.78
CA GLU A 45 11.94 -7.99 -6.95
C GLU A 45 12.57 -9.39 -6.97
N THR A 46 13.88 -9.44 -6.77
CA THR A 46 14.59 -10.70 -6.49
C THR A 46 14.46 -11.06 -5.02
N ALA A 47 14.61 -12.36 -4.67
CA ALA A 47 14.65 -12.77 -3.27
C ALA A 47 15.77 -12.09 -2.46
N ALA A 48 16.90 -11.76 -3.11
CA ALA A 48 17.99 -11.03 -2.47
C ALA A 48 17.61 -9.57 -2.15
N GLU A 49 16.83 -8.92 -3.02
CA GLU A 49 16.29 -7.59 -2.76
C GLU A 49 15.25 -7.63 -1.63
N VAL A 50 14.33 -8.60 -1.63
CA VAL A 50 13.37 -8.80 -0.52
C VAL A 50 14.10 -8.99 0.80
N ASN A 51 15.11 -9.86 0.85
CA ASN A 51 15.92 -10.09 2.04
C ASN A 51 16.59 -8.81 2.56
N ARG A 52 16.99 -7.90 1.65
CA ARG A 52 17.54 -6.61 2.04
C ARG A 52 16.46 -5.68 2.58
N LEU A 53 15.35 -5.53 1.85
CA LEU A 53 14.27 -4.64 2.22
C LEU A 53 13.65 -4.99 3.58
N GLU A 54 13.47 -6.29 3.85
CA GLU A 54 13.00 -6.76 5.16
C GLU A 54 13.99 -6.41 6.28
N ARG A 55 15.31 -6.53 6.04
CA ARG A 55 16.33 -6.08 7.02
C ARG A 55 16.35 -4.57 7.21
N ASP A 56 15.99 -3.82 6.17
CA ASP A 56 15.82 -2.36 6.22
C ASP A 56 14.49 -1.98 6.91
N GLY A 57 13.66 -2.96 7.30
CA GLY A 57 12.42 -2.79 8.04
C GLY A 57 11.17 -2.65 7.19
N ALA A 58 11.22 -3.00 5.89
CA ALA A 58 10.05 -2.95 5.02
C ALA A 58 9.08 -4.11 5.28
N ASP A 59 7.80 -3.79 5.38
CA ASP A 59 6.70 -4.76 5.52
C ASP A 59 6.05 -5.09 4.16
N MET A 60 6.15 -4.18 3.19
CA MET A 60 5.58 -4.34 1.85
C MET A 60 6.51 -3.75 0.80
N VAL A 61 6.52 -4.36 -0.39
CA VAL A 61 7.23 -3.84 -1.56
C VAL A 61 6.26 -3.64 -2.71
N GLY A 62 6.44 -2.56 -3.47
CA GLY A 62 5.71 -2.31 -4.69
C GLY A 62 6.41 -1.29 -5.57
N MET A 63 5.74 -0.90 -6.65
CA MET A 63 6.32 -0.04 -7.70
C MET A 63 5.65 1.34 -7.80
N THR A 64 4.67 1.60 -6.93
CA THR A 64 3.88 2.85 -6.88
C THR A 64 3.99 3.52 -5.51
N GLY A 65 3.35 4.67 -5.31
CA GLY A 65 3.32 5.40 -4.04
C GLY A 65 4.40 6.48 -3.95
N MET A 66 5.48 6.32 -4.71
CA MET A 66 6.40 7.39 -5.06
C MET A 66 6.38 7.60 -6.58
N PRO A 67 6.19 8.84 -7.08
CA PRO A 67 6.27 10.10 -6.34
C PRO A 67 4.95 10.60 -5.73
N GLU A 68 3.84 9.88 -5.84
CA GLU A 68 2.49 10.39 -5.51
C GLU A 68 2.37 10.90 -4.07
N THR A 69 2.97 10.20 -3.10
CA THR A 69 2.95 10.61 -1.69
C THR A 69 3.68 11.94 -1.48
N ALA A 70 4.83 12.13 -2.15
CA ALA A 70 5.57 13.39 -2.10
C ALA A 70 4.77 14.54 -2.73
N LEU A 71 4.20 14.31 -3.92
CA LEU A 71 3.38 15.30 -4.62
C LEU A 71 2.14 15.70 -3.80
N ALA A 72 1.48 14.75 -3.14
CA ALA A 72 0.36 15.05 -2.26
C ALA A 72 0.78 15.95 -1.09
N ARG A 73 1.97 15.72 -0.52
CA ARG A 73 2.52 16.57 0.56
C ARG A 73 2.92 17.95 0.07
N GLU A 74 3.50 18.06 -1.13
CA GLU A 74 3.80 19.36 -1.76
C GLU A 74 2.55 20.19 -1.99
N LEU A 75 1.42 19.54 -2.30
CA LEU A 75 0.12 20.19 -2.50
C LEU A 75 -0.70 20.35 -1.21
N GLY A 76 -0.21 19.87 -0.06
CA GLY A 76 -0.94 19.92 1.21
C GLY A 76 -2.21 19.05 1.25
N LEU A 77 -2.31 18.03 0.40
CA LEU A 77 -3.46 17.13 0.33
C LEU A 77 -3.42 16.11 1.48
N SER A 78 -4.61 15.80 2.02
CA SER A 78 -4.78 14.68 2.96
C SER A 78 -4.67 13.37 2.18
N TYR A 79 -3.59 12.61 2.42
CA TYR A 79 -3.26 11.41 1.65
C TYR A 79 -2.99 10.22 2.57
N ALA A 80 -3.59 9.07 2.26
CA ALA A 80 -3.30 7.78 2.90
C ALA A 80 -3.37 6.67 1.86
N THR A 81 -2.69 5.55 2.13
CA THR A 81 -2.61 4.42 1.21
C THR A 81 -3.38 3.22 1.77
N LEU A 82 -4.27 2.66 0.94
CA LEU A 82 -4.84 1.34 1.14
C LEU A 82 -4.21 0.40 0.11
N ALA A 83 -3.24 -0.41 0.56
CA ALA A 83 -2.44 -1.26 -0.32
C ALA A 83 -2.98 -2.70 -0.38
N ALA A 84 -3.18 -3.22 -1.59
CA ALA A 84 -3.55 -4.61 -1.80
C ALA A 84 -2.30 -5.50 -1.88
N VAL A 85 -2.21 -6.50 -1.00
CA VAL A 85 -1.11 -7.49 -1.02
C VAL A 85 -1.40 -8.54 -2.08
N ALA A 86 -0.68 -8.46 -3.19
CA ALA A 86 -0.82 -9.38 -4.32
C ALA A 86 -0.25 -10.78 -4.05
N ASN A 87 0.84 -10.85 -3.29
CA ASN A 87 1.60 -12.07 -3.03
C ASN A 87 2.58 -11.87 -1.85
N HIS A 88 3.29 -12.93 -1.43
CA HIS A 88 4.23 -12.90 -0.30
C HIS A 88 5.61 -12.25 -0.58
N ALA A 89 5.85 -11.74 -1.78
CA ALA A 89 7.16 -11.36 -2.35
C ALA A 89 8.06 -12.55 -2.72
N ALA A 90 9.10 -12.28 -3.52
CA ALA A 90 10.02 -13.31 -4.01
C ALA A 90 10.80 -13.97 -2.86
N GLY A 91 10.87 -15.30 -2.85
CA GLY A 91 11.61 -16.06 -1.83
C GLY A 91 10.90 -16.15 -0.47
N ARG A 92 9.59 -15.91 -0.41
CA ARG A 92 8.75 -15.97 0.79
C ARG A 92 7.50 -16.81 0.56
N GLY A 93 6.96 -17.41 1.62
CA GLY A 93 5.73 -18.21 1.54
C GLY A 93 5.78 -19.29 0.46
N SER A 94 4.76 -19.36 -0.39
CA SER A 94 4.69 -20.24 -1.56
C SER A 94 5.62 -19.83 -2.72
N ASN A 95 6.19 -18.62 -2.69
CA ASN A 95 6.96 -18.02 -3.78
C ASN A 95 8.47 -18.28 -3.65
N VAL A 96 8.87 -19.45 -3.13
CA VAL A 96 10.28 -19.78 -2.87
C VAL A 96 11.10 -19.76 -4.16
N ASN A 97 10.53 -20.27 -5.26
CA ASN A 97 11.25 -20.47 -6.52
C ASN A 97 10.81 -19.52 -7.64
N ALA A 98 9.55 -19.10 -7.66
CA ALA A 98 9.00 -18.19 -8.67
C ALA A 98 7.71 -17.55 -8.17
N ILE A 99 7.37 -16.39 -8.74
CA ILE A 99 6.06 -15.76 -8.57
C ILE A 99 5.26 -15.97 -9.87
N PRO A 100 4.23 -16.83 -9.87
CA PRO A 100 3.38 -17.03 -11.04
C PRO A 100 2.48 -15.81 -11.26
N LEU A 101 2.79 -15.00 -12.29
CA LEU A 101 2.06 -13.76 -12.59
C LEU A 101 0.54 -13.95 -12.72
N LYS A 102 0.07 -15.11 -13.20
CA LYS A 102 -1.37 -15.40 -13.30
C LYS A 102 -2.07 -15.44 -11.94
N GLU A 103 -1.40 -15.95 -10.91
CA GLU A 103 -1.97 -16.05 -9.56
C GLU A 103 -2.05 -14.67 -8.90
N ILE A 104 -1.11 -13.77 -9.21
CA ILE A 104 -1.16 -12.37 -8.77
C ILE A 104 -2.48 -11.71 -9.20
N TYR A 105 -2.87 -11.86 -10.47
CA TYR A 105 -4.09 -11.21 -10.98
C TYR A 105 -5.35 -11.73 -10.29
N VAL A 106 -5.43 -13.03 -10.00
CA VAL A 106 -6.57 -13.62 -9.28
C VAL A 106 -6.69 -13.06 -7.86
N VAL A 107 -5.56 -12.95 -7.14
CA VAL A 107 -5.53 -12.36 -5.79
C VAL A 107 -5.91 -10.89 -5.85
N LEU A 108 -5.39 -10.15 -6.83
CA LEU A 108 -5.68 -8.73 -7.01
C LEU A 108 -7.16 -8.48 -7.32
N GLU A 109 -7.79 -9.27 -8.19
CA GLU A 109 -9.23 -9.13 -8.48
C GLU A 109 -10.07 -9.24 -7.20
N GLN A 110 -9.78 -10.25 -6.37
CA GLN A 110 -10.46 -10.42 -5.08
C GLN A 110 -10.15 -9.28 -4.11
N ALA A 111 -8.89 -8.86 -4.02
CA ALA A 111 -8.50 -7.74 -3.16
C ALA A 111 -9.18 -6.43 -3.58
N MET A 112 -9.37 -6.19 -4.88
CA MET A 112 -10.02 -4.97 -5.38
C MET A 112 -11.51 -4.90 -5.06
N VAL A 113 -12.20 -6.05 -4.92
CA VAL A 113 -13.58 -6.08 -4.40
C VAL A 113 -13.60 -5.58 -2.96
N ARG A 114 -12.69 -6.08 -2.12
CA ARG A 114 -12.56 -5.68 -0.71
C ARG A 114 -12.22 -4.19 -0.58
N VAL A 115 -11.25 -3.72 -1.38
CA VAL A 115 -10.89 -2.29 -1.46
C VAL A 115 -12.11 -1.44 -1.84
N ARG A 116 -12.90 -1.87 -2.83
CA ARG A 116 -14.12 -1.15 -3.21
C ARG A 116 -15.12 -1.06 -2.05
N ASN A 117 -15.38 -2.17 -1.36
CA ASN A 117 -16.29 -2.20 -0.21
C ASN A 117 -15.87 -1.18 0.86
N ILE A 118 -14.57 -1.08 1.15
CA ILE A 118 -14.03 -0.09 2.09
C ILE A 118 -14.26 1.34 1.57
N LEU A 119 -13.93 1.61 0.31
CA LEU A 119 -14.07 2.95 -0.27
C LEU A 119 -15.52 3.41 -0.37
N GLU A 120 -16.48 2.51 -0.59
CA GLU A 120 -17.91 2.82 -0.55
C GLU A 120 -18.34 3.32 0.84
N HIS A 121 -17.80 2.74 1.91
CA HIS A 121 -18.05 3.22 3.28
C HIS A 121 -17.37 4.56 3.55
N VAL A 122 -16.16 4.80 3.05
CA VAL A 122 -15.51 6.12 3.16
C VAL A 122 -16.38 7.19 2.49
N ALA A 123 -16.82 6.97 1.25
CA ALA A 123 -17.65 7.91 0.52
C ALA A 123 -19.03 8.13 1.17
N GLY A 124 -19.57 7.11 1.85
CA GLY A 124 -20.81 7.23 2.63
C GLY A 124 -20.63 7.97 3.96
N CYS A 125 -19.44 7.96 4.55
CA CYS A 125 -19.12 8.67 5.80
C CYS A 125 -18.82 10.17 5.59
N ASP A 126 -18.29 10.54 4.42
CA ASP A 126 -17.93 11.94 4.07
C ASP A 126 -19.13 12.80 3.64
N GLY A 127 -20.37 12.40 3.94
CA GLY A 127 -21.61 13.14 3.67
C GLY A 127 -21.84 14.40 4.54
N HIS A 128 -20.80 15.24 4.72
CA HIS A 128 -20.93 16.65 5.10
C HIS A 128 -20.84 17.54 3.85
#